data_AF-A0A0N4URJ2-F1
#
_entry.id   AF-A0A0N4URJ2-F1
#
_cell.length_a   1.000
_cell.length_b   1.000
_cell.length_c   1.000
_cell.angle_alpha   90.00
_cell.angle_beta   90.00
_cell.angle_gamma   90.00
#
_symmetry.space_group_name_H-M   'P 1'
#
loop_
_entity.id
_entity.type
_entity.pdbx_description
1 polymer ?
#
loop_
_entity_poly.entity_id
_entity_poly.type
_entity_poly.pdbx_seq_one_letter_code
_entity_poly.pdbx_strand_id
1 'polypeptide(L)'
;MAYRSTRLINIDGILPPTICISHCTCISDQYVKKGGQCIKQDGLAKEKQQLPVELTTIKACAGRVCALDETISDVLCSLTDRKCGLNMAFKTIGQPLHMGDNLLIFKKCIQQCTCVSNEYVKKDGQCIEQNSVPNRKRN
;
A
#
# COMPACT_ATOMS: atom_id res chain seq x y z
N MET A 1 20.24 25.05 1.52
CA MET A 1 19.44 25.26 2.74
C MET A 1 18.93 23.92 3.27
N ALA A 2 18.84 23.74 4.59
CA ALA A 2 18.33 22.52 5.23
C ALA A 2 16.95 22.78 5.86
N TYR A 3 16.06 21.78 5.86
CA TYR A 3 14.74 21.88 6.47
C TYR A 3 14.76 21.31 7.91
N ARG A 4 14.08 21.99 8.84
CA ARG A 4 13.90 21.55 10.23
C ARG A 4 12.61 20.73 10.34
N SER A 5 12.72 19.44 10.67
CA SER A 5 11.58 18.63 11.12
C SER A 5 11.62 18.53 12.64
N THR A 6 10.58 19.02 13.31
CA THR A 6 10.46 19.03 14.77
C THR A 6 9.57 17.86 15.20
N ARG A 7 10.08 16.95 16.05
CA ARG A 7 9.23 15.96 16.75
C ARG A 7 9.11 16.35 18.21
N LEU A 8 7.88 16.48 18.71
CA LEU A 8 7.58 16.66 20.13
C LEU A 8 7.59 15.28 20.79
N ILE A 9 8.49 15.08 21.75
CA ILE A 9 8.50 13.91 22.64
C ILE A 9 7.95 14.35 23.99
N ASN A 10 6.93 13.64 24.48
CA ASN A 10 6.32 13.87 25.78
C ASN A 10 6.99 12.89 26.76
N ILE A 11 7.84 13.42 27.65
CA ILE A 11 8.51 12.63 28.69
C ILE A 11 7.75 12.90 29.98
N ASP A 12 7.02 11.88 30.44
CA ASP A 12 6.56 11.66 31.82
C ASP A 12 6.18 12.90 32.64
N GLY A 13 4.97 13.42 32.39
CA GLY A 13 4.03 13.89 33.42
C GLY A 13 4.37 15.11 34.29
N ILE A 14 5.57 15.67 34.23
CA ILE A 14 6.01 16.77 35.12
C ILE A 14 6.43 17.97 34.29
N LEU A 15 5.50 18.59 33.56
CA LEU A 15 5.66 19.79 32.70
C LEU A 15 7.13 20.29 32.49
N PRO A 16 8.04 19.51 31.87
CA PRO A 16 9.46 19.81 31.85
C PRO A 16 9.83 20.39 30.48
N PRO A 17 10.96 21.10 30.36
CA PRO A 17 11.25 21.97 29.23
C PRO A 17 11.13 21.20 27.91
N THR A 18 10.44 21.80 26.95
CA THR A 18 10.20 21.26 25.62
C THR A 18 11.55 21.08 24.92
N ILE A 19 12.15 19.89 25.04
CA ILE A 19 13.39 19.58 24.35
C ILE A 19 13.10 19.35 22.87
N CYS A 20 13.60 20.25 22.02
CA CYS A 20 13.45 20.17 20.58
C CYS A 20 14.62 19.38 19.98
N ILE A 21 14.43 18.08 19.72
CA ILE A 21 15.37 17.31 18.91
C ILE A 21 15.03 17.55 17.44
N SER A 22 15.84 18.36 16.78
CA SER A 22 15.69 18.66 15.34
C SER A 22 16.59 17.73 14.53
N HIS A 23 15.99 16.94 13.64
CA HIS A 23 16.76 16.13 12.70
C HIS A 23 16.95 16.91 11.40
N CYS A 24 18.22 17.10 11.01
CA CYS A 24 18.58 17.80 9.79
C CYS A 24 18.73 16.79 8.64
N THR A 25 17.83 16.89 7.67
CA THR A 25 17.82 16.09 6.44
C THR A 25 18.13 16.97 5.22
N CYS A 26 18.41 16.34 4.09
CA CYS A 26 18.65 17.06 2.85
C CYS A 26 17.36 17.68 2.30
N ILE A 27 17.51 18.74 1.49
CA ILE A 27 16.41 19.57 0.99
C ILE A 27 15.41 18.81 0.09
N SER A 28 15.90 17.78 -0.62
CA SER A 28 15.10 16.92 -1.48
C SER A 28 15.77 15.55 -1.63
N ASP A 29 15.01 14.61 -2.19
CA ASP A 29 15.42 13.24 -2.54
C ASP A 29 16.58 13.16 -3.55
N GLN A 30 16.88 14.26 -4.25
CA GLN A 30 18.03 14.40 -5.13
C GLN A 30 19.37 14.42 -4.39
N TYR A 31 19.37 14.52 -3.06
CA TYR A 31 20.56 14.65 -2.25
C TYR A 31 20.65 13.51 -1.23
N VAL A 32 21.84 12.92 -1.08
CA VAL A 32 22.12 11.89 -0.07
C VAL A 32 23.06 12.44 0.98
N LYS A 33 22.77 12.15 2.24
CA LYS A 33 23.66 12.50 3.35
C LYS A 33 24.85 11.54 3.35
N LYS A 34 26.02 12.01 2.93
CA LYS A 34 27.30 11.30 3.03
C LYS A 34 28.28 12.15 3.84
N GLY A 35 28.89 11.55 4.86
CA GLY A 35 29.82 12.26 5.74
C GLY A 35 29.21 13.49 6.44
N GLY A 36 27.89 13.48 6.68
CA GLY A 36 27.17 14.63 7.24
C GLY A 36 26.80 15.73 6.23
N GLN A 37 27.28 15.67 4.99
CA GLN A 37 26.94 16.61 3.92
C GLN A 37 25.90 16.03 2.96
N CYS A 38 25.08 16.91 2.37
CA CYS A 38 24.10 16.55 1.36
C CYS A 38 24.74 16.66 -0.02
N ILE A 39 25.04 15.50 -0.63
CA ILE A 39 25.67 15.42 -1.95
C ILE A 39 24.58 15.16 -2.99
N LYS A 40 24.56 15.97 -4.06
CA LYS A 40 23.65 15.80 -5.19
C LYS A 40 23.95 14.46 -5.87
N GLN A 41 22.93 13.64 -6.10
CA GLN A 41 23.10 12.43 -6.91
C GLN A 41 23.37 12.88 -8.35
N ASP A 42 24.57 12.59 -8.86
CA ASP A 42 24.90 12.81 -10.26
C ASP A 42 24.07 11.89 -11.14
N GLY A 43 23.07 12.48 -11.78
CA GLY A 43 22.88 12.36 -13.23
C GLY A 43 22.44 11.02 -13.81
N LEU A 44 22.41 9.92 -13.07
CA LEU A 44 21.48 8.87 -13.43
C LEU A 44 20.13 9.41 -13.00
N ALA A 45 19.51 10.16 -13.92
CA ALA A 45 18.07 10.15 -14.06
C ALA A 45 17.68 8.74 -13.67
N LYS A 46 17.14 8.60 -12.45
CA LYS A 46 16.26 7.49 -12.18
C LYS A 46 15.18 7.78 -13.18
N GLU A 47 15.39 7.22 -14.38
CA GLU A 47 14.37 6.73 -15.24
C GLU A 47 13.26 6.46 -14.27
N LYS A 48 12.18 7.21 -14.43
CA LYS A 48 10.92 6.68 -14.00
C LYS A 48 10.73 5.38 -14.80
N GLN A 49 11.54 4.35 -14.56
CA GLN A 49 11.12 3.18 -13.81
C GLN A 49 10.25 3.74 -12.68
N GLN A 50 9.03 4.20 -13.03
CA GLN A 50 7.85 3.37 -12.95
C GLN A 50 8.30 1.99 -12.53
N LEU A 51 8.74 1.90 -11.27
CA LEU A 51 9.16 0.67 -10.63
C LEU A 51 8.00 -0.24 -10.98
N PRO A 52 8.22 -1.28 -11.81
CA PRO A 52 7.13 -1.90 -12.52
C PRO A 52 6.08 -2.15 -11.48
N VAL A 53 4.88 -1.62 -11.69
CA VAL A 53 3.79 -1.64 -10.71
C VAL A 53 3.59 -3.07 -10.15
N GLU A 54 4.10 -4.06 -10.88
CA GLU A 54 4.38 -5.44 -10.52
C GLU A 54 5.26 -5.69 -9.27
N LEU A 55 6.39 -5.02 -8.98
CA LEU A 55 7.19 -5.38 -7.78
C LEU A 55 6.43 -5.09 -6.47
N THR A 56 5.53 -4.10 -6.50
CA THR A 56 4.61 -3.81 -5.40
C THR A 56 3.35 -4.68 -5.36
N THR A 57 3.20 -5.66 -6.26
CA THR A 57 2.45 -6.88 -5.89
C THR A 57 3.28 -7.62 -4.84
N ILE A 58 3.27 -7.06 -3.63
CA ILE A 58 3.81 -7.61 -2.38
C ILE A 58 3.33 -9.05 -2.33
N LYS A 59 4.17 -10.01 -2.76
CA LYS A 59 3.95 -11.46 -2.94
C LYS A 59 2.59 -11.98 -2.50
N ALA A 60 1.52 -11.44 -3.09
CA ALA A 60 0.18 -11.74 -2.67
C ALA A 60 -0.12 -13.13 -3.22
N CYS A 61 -0.89 -13.92 -2.47
CA CYS A 61 -1.25 -15.26 -2.92
C CYS A 61 -0.01 -16.11 -3.27
N ALA A 62 1.09 -15.97 -2.52
CA ALA A 62 2.37 -16.64 -2.77
C ALA A 62 3.02 -16.32 -4.13
N GLY A 63 2.71 -15.17 -4.74
CA GLY A 63 3.29 -14.71 -6.01
C GLY A 63 2.59 -15.24 -7.26
N ARG A 64 1.53 -16.04 -7.12
CA ARG A 64 0.63 -16.37 -8.23
C ARG A 64 -0.50 -15.35 -8.33
N VAL A 65 -1.26 -15.44 -9.42
CA VAL A 65 -2.57 -14.81 -9.51
C VAL A 65 -3.47 -15.36 -8.41
N CYS A 66 -4.17 -14.47 -7.72
CA CYS A 66 -5.09 -14.84 -6.66
C CYS A 66 -6.32 -15.52 -7.25
N ALA A 67 -6.83 -16.55 -6.59
CA ALA A 67 -8.09 -17.17 -6.97
C ALA A 67 -9.26 -16.23 -6.66
N LEU A 68 -10.35 -16.39 -7.41
CA LEU A 68 -11.58 -15.67 -7.12
C LEU A 68 -12.05 -15.97 -5.69
N ASP A 69 -12.41 -14.92 -4.97
CA ASP A 69 -12.81 -14.92 -3.56
C ASP A 69 -11.74 -15.33 -2.55
N GLU A 70 -10.49 -15.50 -2.98
CA GLU A 70 -9.37 -15.74 -2.08
C GLU A 70 -9.16 -14.54 -1.14
N THR A 71 -8.96 -14.83 0.14
CA THR A 71 -8.75 -13.80 1.17
C THR A 71 -7.30 -13.77 1.61
N ILE A 72 -6.79 -12.56 1.84
CA ILE A 72 -5.43 -12.33 2.31
C ILE A 72 -5.42 -11.34 3.47
N SER A 73 -4.36 -11.42 4.26
CA SER A 73 -4.03 -10.42 5.27
C SER A 73 -3.05 -9.41 4.66
N ASP A 74 -3.44 -8.15 4.59
CA ASP A 74 -2.63 -7.07 4.03
C ASP A 74 -2.28 -6.02 5.09
N VAL A 75 -0.98 -5.92 5.36
CA VAL A 75 -0.42 -4.96 6.30
C VAL A 75 -0.39 -3.58 5.65
N LEU A 76 -0.87 -2.58 6.37
CA LEU A 76 -1.12 -1.21 5.91
C LEU A 76 -2.20 -1.07 4.84
N CYS A 77 -2.94 -2.13 4.50
CA CYS A 77 -4.01 -2.10 3.49
C CYS A 77 -3.50 -1.61 2.12
N SER A 78 -2.24 -1.93 1.82
CA SER A 78 -1.50 -1.44 0.65
C SER A 78 -1.99 -1.99 -0.69
N LEU A 79 -2.76 -3.08 -0.68
CA LEU A 79 -3.28 -3.77 -1.84
C LEU A 79 -4.74 -3.40 -2.15
N THR A 80 -5.40 -2.53 -1.37
CA THR A 80 -6.80 -2.14 -1.64
C THR A 80 -6.95 -1.59 -3.05
N ASP A 81 -7.97 -2.07 -3.75
CA ASP A 81 -8.30 -1.78 -5.16
C ASP A 81 -7.22 -2.14 -6.19
N ARG A 82 -6.12 -2.79 -5.77
CA ARG A 82 -5.11 -3.31 -6.71
C ARG A 82 -5.62 -4.56 -7.39
N LYS A 83 -5.20 -4.72 -8.65
CA LYS A 83 -5.50 -5.90 -9.47
C LYS A 83 -4.92 -7.16 -8.81
N CYS A 84 -5.74 -8.19 -8.67
CA CYS A 84 -5.36 -9.49 -8.13
C CYS A 84 -5.58 -10.65 -9.14
N GLY A 85 -6.18 -10.34 -10.28
CA GLY A 85 -6.32 -11.22 -11.44
C GLY A 85 -7.08 -10.57 -12.59
N LEU A 86 -7.50 -11.35 -13.59
CA LEU A 86 -8.28 -10.83 -14.72
C LEU A 86 -9.67 -10.40 -14.24
N ASN A 87 -10.03 -9.15 -14.49
CA ASN A 87 -11.30 -8.54 -14.03
C ASN A 87 -11.52 -8.62 -12.51
N MET A 88 -10.44 -8.77 -11.73
CA MET A 88 -10.48 -8.90 -10.28
C MET A 88 -9.56 -7.90 -9.60
N ALA A 89 -10.02 -7.37 -8.47
CA ALA A 89 -9.26 -6.48 -7.60
C ALA A 89 -9.46 -6.85 -6.13
N PHE A 90 -8.49 -6.52 -5.29
CA PHE A 90 -8.65 -6.68 -3.85
C PHE A 90 -9.64 -5.65 -3.31
N LYS A 91 -10.61 -6.13 -2.54
CA LYS A 91 -11.55 -5.31 -1.77
C LYS A 91 -11.37 -5.59 -0.30
N THR A 92 -11.31 -4.56 0.53
CA THR A 92 -11.26 -4.74 1.98
C THR A 92 -12.57 -5.30 2.48
N ILE A 93 -12.50 -6.39 3.24
CA ILE A 93 -13.65 -6.99 3.89
C ILE A 93 -13.63 -6.66 5.38
N GLY A 94 -14.74 -6.11 5.87
CA GLY A 94 -14.88 -5.68 7.26
C GLY A 94 -14.07 -4.42 7.60
N GLN A 95 -13.98 -4.14 8.90
CA GLN A 95 -13.24 -2.99 9.42
C GLN A 95 -11.74 -3.33 9.54
N PRO A 96 -10.85 -2.39 9.21
CA PRO A 96 -9.42 -2.57 9.44
C PRO A 96 -9.09 -2.78 10.91
N LEU A 97 -8.15 -3.69 11.16
CA LEU A 97 -7.62 -3.96 12.49
C LEU A 97 -6.47 -2.99 12.77
N HIS A 98 -6.49 -2.35 13.93
CA HIS A 98 -5.36 -1.55 14.43
C HIS A 98 -4.59 -2.40 15.43
N MET A 99 -3.32 -2.67 15.13
CA MET A 99 -2.45 -3.54 15.91
C MET A 99 -1.19 -2.79 16.32
N GLY A 100 -0.64 -3.15 17.48
CA GLY A 100 0.57 -2.57 18.04
C GLY A 100 0.30 -1.71 19.28
N ASP A 101 1.39 -1.25 19.88
CA ASP A 101 1.38 -0.51 21.15
C ASP A 101 1.49 1.00 20.90
N ASN A 102 1.40 1.82 21.97
CA ASN A 102 1.36 3.30 21.92
C ASN A 102 2.39 3.97 21.00
N LEU A 103 3.53 3.33 20.72
CA LEU A 103 4.61 3.88 19.87
C LEU A 103 4.50 3.47 18.39
N LEU A 104 3.86 2.33 18.08
CA LEU A 104 3.86 1.72 16.75
C LEU A 104 2.52 1.05 16.44
N ILE A 105 1.51 1.86 16.11
CA ILE A 105 0.22 1.36 15.64
C ILE A 105 0.29 1.16 14.12
N PHE A 106 0.09 -0.06 13.66
CA PHE A 106 -0.08 -0.37 12.24
C PHE A 106 -1.49 -0.89 11.96
N LYS A 107 -1.96 -0.56 10.76
CA LYS A 107 -3.26 -1.00 10.24
C LYS A 107 -3.07 -2.34 9.53
N LYS A 108 -3.99 -3.27 9.71
CA LYS A 108 -4.06 -4.53 8.96
C LYS A 108 -5.47 -4.70 8.41
N CYS A 109 -5.58 -4.91 7.11
CA CYS A 109 -6.84 -5.21 6.45
C CYS A 109 -6.92 -6.69 6.08
N ILE A 110 -8.10 -7.27 6.23
CA ILE A 110 -8.42 -8.51 5.53
C ILE A 110 -9.03 -8.11 4.19
N GLN A 111 -8.52 -8.68 3.11
CA GLN A 111 -8.96 -8.33 1.76
C GLN A 111 -9.32 -9.57 0.98
N GLN A 112 -10.32 -9.43 0.12
CA GLN A 112 -10.80 -10.47 -0.77
C GLN A 112 -10.50 -10.09 -2.22
N CYS A 113 -9.93 -11.01 -3.00
CA CYS A 113 -9.81 -10.85 -4.44
C CYS A 113 -11.16 -11.17 -5.10
N THR A 114 -11.86 -10.15 -5.59
CA THR A 114 -13.21 -10.31 -6.16
C THR A 114 -13.36 -9.50 -7.44
N CYS A 115 -14.49 -9.64 -8.14
CA CYS A 115 -14.74 -8.91 -9.37
C CYS A 115 -14.61 -7.39 -9.17
N VAL A 116 -13.96 -6.74 -10.13
CA VAL A 116 -13.56 -5.33 -10.03
C VAL A 116 -14.75 -4.37 -9.93
N SER A 117 -15.86 -4.71 -10.59
CA SER A 117 -17.11 -3.95 -10.63
C SER A 117 -18.31 -4.90 -10.80
N ASN A 118 -19.52 -4.35 -10.66
CA ASN A 118 -20.77 -5.08 -10.85
C ASN A 118 -21.06 -5.47 -12.32
N GLU A 119 -20.27 -4.95 -13.27
CA GLU A 119 -20.36 -5.32 -14.69
C GLU A 119 -19.81 -6.73 -14.95
N TYR A 120 -19.05 -7.27 -14.01
CA TYR A 120 -18.51 -8.63 -14.06
C TYR A 120 -19.24 -9.52 -13.08
N VAL A 121 -19.61 -10.70 -13.55
CA VAL A 121 -20.26 -11.73 -12.73
C VAL A 121 -19.30 -12.90 -12.51
N LYS A 122 -19.42 -13.51 -11.32
CA LYS A 122 -18.67 -14.69 -10.95
C LYS A 122 -19.22 -15.90 -11.71
N LYS A 123 -18.39 -16.51 -12.54
CA LYS A 123 -18.75 -17.70 -13.31
C LYS A 123 -17.52 -18.56 -13.55
N ASP A 124 -17.64 -19.86 -13.26
CA ASP A 124 -16.58 -20.85 -13.47
C ASP A 124 -15.22 -20.45 -12.84
N GLY A 125 -15.26 -19.86 -11.64
CA GLY A 125 -14.08 -19.40 -10.91
C GLY A 125 -13.43 -18.12 -11.45
N GLN A 126 -14.09 -17.42 -12.37
CA GLN A 126 -13.60 -16.21 -13.03
C GLN A 126 -14.63 -15.07 -12.98
N CYS A 127 -14.17 -13.85 -13.26
CA CYS A 127 -15.02 -12.67 -13.43
C CYS A 127 -15.21 -12.39 -14.92
N ILE A 128 -16.44 -12.60 -15.40
CA ILE A 128 -16.82 -12.51 -16.81
C ILE A 128 -17.80 -11.35 -17.00
N GLU A 129 -17.68 -10.59 -18.08
CA GLU A 129 -18.60 -9.48 -18.36
C GLU A 129 -20.05 -9.98 -18.47
N GLN A 130 -20.97 -9.32 -17.79
CA GLN A 130 -22.37 -9.72 -17.72
C GLN A 130 -23.01 -9.84 -19.11
N ASN A 131 -22.66 -8.95 -20.05
CA ASN A 131 -23.15 -8.95 -21.42
C ASN A 131 -22.66 -10.16 -22.26
N SER A 132 -21.57 -10.80 -21.84
CA SER A 132 -21.01 -11.96 -22.53
C SER A 132 -21.59 -13.30 -22.03
N VAL A 133 -22.38 -13.28 -20.95
CA VAL A 133 -23.06 -14.48 -20.45
C VAL A 133 -24.33 -14.72 -21.28
N PRO A 134 -24.44 -15.87 -21.99
CA PRO A 134 -25.66 -16.18 -22.74
C PRO A 134 -26.83 -16.21 -21.77
N ASN A 135 -27.76 -15.27 -21.93
CA ASN A 135 -28.99 -15.23 -21.18
C ASN A 135 -29.78 -16.49 -21.59
N ARG A 136 -29.72 -17.53 -20.77
CA ARG A 136 -30.42 -18.79 -21.03
C ARG A 136 -31.91 -18.45 -20.94
N LYS A 137 -32.52 -18.15 -22.08
CA LYS A 137 -33.95 -17.88 -22.19
C LYS A 137 -34.67 -19.05 -21.55
N ARG A 138 -35.25 -18.79 -20.37
CA ARG A 138 -36.11 -19.73 -19.67
C ARG A 138 -37.46 -19.63 -20.40
N ASN A 139 -37.65 -20.49 -21.41
CA ASN A 139 -38.99 -20.82 -21.88
C ASN A 139 -39.66 -21.72 -20.83
#